data_AF-A0A968JKL1-F1
#
_entry.id   AF-A0A968JKL1-F1
#
_cell.length_a   1.000
_cell.length_b   1.000
_cell.length_c   1.000
_cell.angle_alpha   90.00
_cell.angle_beta   90.00
_cell.angle_gamma   90.00
#
_symmetry.space_group_name_H-M   'P 1'
#
loop_
_entity.id
_entity.type
_entity.pdbx_description
1 polymer ?
#
loop_
_entity_poly.entity_id
_entity_poly.type
_entity_poly.pdbx_seq_one_letter_code
_entity_poly.pdbx_strand_id
1 'polypeptide(L)'
;MEKENGPASWTPIGQTNEQRKAMAAYIKNLDPYKNFVAIHTLPSEPDIENLVSPLLGHEPLDGLSLQLHDVEMVHSYTKNWLERSEKAGKTWVVCSDEIGPYWKGVMPDSFDPAHDTIRKEVLWGNLMAGGGGVEWYFGYRYPHADLNCEDWRTRENMWKQTSIALKFFQEHLPFTEMETSDHLIAANGNYCFSKAGEIYAVYLKNGGSENLNLSGVNGTFDVSWFNPRTGGKLLKTNIKEVNGGKMVQTGLPPDTEKQDWVILLRKIKS
;
A
#
# COMPACT_ATOMS: atom_id res chain seq x y z
N MET A 1 23.59 -9.19 6.76
CA MET A 1 22.62 -9.47 5.68
C MET A 1 22.99 -8.55 4.55
N GLU A 2 23.24 -9.10 3.37
CA GLU A 2 23.16 -8.30 2.14
C GLU A 2 21.67 -8.06 1.84
N LYS A 3 21.34 -7.01 1.10
CA LYS A 3 19.93 -6.59 0.91
C LYS A 3 19.13 -7.68 0.17
N GLU A 4 19.71 -8.21 -0.89
CA GLU A 4 19.12 -9.24 -1.74
C GLU A 4 19.61 -10.64 -1.30
N ASN A 5 18.71 -11.44 -0.73
CA ASN A 5 19.09 -12.63 0.06
C ASN A 5 18.79 -13.97 -0.63
N GLY A 6 18.30 -13.98 -1.88
CA GLY A 6 17.98 -15.20 -2.63
C GLY A 6 18.80 -15.33 -3.92
N PRO A 7 18.93 -16.55 -4.47
CA PRO A 7 19.52 -16.72 -5.78
C PRO A 7 18.62 -16.07 -6.84
N ALA A 8 19.23 -15.32 -7.75
CA ALA A 8 18.59 -14.78 -8.95
C ALA A 8 19.50 -15.03 -10.17
N SER A 9 19.00 -14.81 -11.38
CA SER A 9 19.78 -15.02 -12.62
C SER A 9 21.09 -14.23 -12.67
N TRP A 10 21.15 -13.09 -11.98
CA TRP A 10 22.31 -12.19 -11.89
C TRP A 10 23.09 -12.30 -10.58
N THR A 11 22.59 -13.05 -9.59
CA THR A 11 23.32 -13.43 -8.36
C THR A 11 23.01 -14.89 -7.99
N PRO A 12 23.72 -15.87 -8.58
CA PRO A 12 23.35 -17.28 -8.43
C PRO A 12 23.73 -17.87 -7.06
N ILE A 13 24.58 -17.18 -6.30
CA ILE A 13 24.97 -17.55 -4.94
C ILE A 13 24.10 -16.74 -3.99
N GLY A 14 23.15 -17.39 -3.33
CA GLY A 14 22.25 -16.77 -2.36
C GLY A 14 22.01 -17.66 -1.14
N GLN A 15 21.26 -17.16 -0.17
CA GLN A 15 20.91 -17.95 1.01
C GLN A 15 19.87 -19.01 0.66
N THR A 16 20.02 -20.21 1.23
CA THR A 16 18.97 -21.25 1.14
C THR A 16 17.76 -20.90 2.01
N ASN A 17 16.66 -21.64 1.85
CA ASN A 17 15.48 -21.48 2.69
C ASN A 17 15.79 -21.77 4.16
N GLU A 18 16.61 -22.79 4.42
CA GLU A 18 17.04 -23.20 5.76
C GLU A 18 17.91 -22.12 6.41
N GLN A 19 18.82 -21.51 5.64
CA GLN A 19 19.64 -20.41 6.12
C GLN A 19 18.79 -19.19 6.51
N ARG A 20 17.84 -18.80 5.65
CA ARG A 20 16.89 -17.70 5.94
C ARG A 20 16.07 -17.96 7.20
N LYS A 21 15.52 -19.18 7.34
CA LYS A 21 14.77 -19.59 8.54
C LYS A 21 15.62 -19.57 9.80
N ALA A 22 16.84 -20.10 9.73
CA ALA A 22 17.77 -20.15 10.85
C ALA A 22 18.20 -18.74 11.28
N MET A 23 18.47 -17.83 10.34
CA MET A 23 18.83 -16.44 10.63
C MET A 23 17.69 -15.68 11.32
N ALA A 24 16.45 -15.79 10.80
CA ALA A 24 15.29 -15.17 11.44
C ALA A 24 15.07 -15.70 12.86
N ALA A 25 15.17 -17.03 13.05
CA ALA A 25 15.06 -17.66 14.37
C ALA A 25 16.16 -17.19 15.33
N TYR A 26 17.41 -17.10 14.85
CA TYR A 26 18.54 -16.65 15.66
C TYR A 26 18.35 -15.22 16.15
N ILE A 27 17.99 -14.29 15.26
CA ILE A 27 17.73 -12.88 15.62
C ILE A 27 16.59 -12.79 16.64
N LYS A 28 15.46 -13.46 16.36
CA LYS A 28 14.28 -13.44 17.24
C LYS A 28 14.55 -14.07 18.60
N ASN A 29 15.41 -15.08 18.68
CA ASN A 29 15.80 -15.72 19.95
C ASN A 29 16.72 -14.81 20.79
N LEU A 30 17.66 -14.12 20.13
CA LEU A 30 18.59 -13.22 20.80
C LEU A 30 17.92 -11.93 21.28
N ASP A 31 16.89 -11.47 20.59
CA ASP A 31 16.19 -10.23 20.93
C ASP A 31 15.21 -10.43 22.10
N PRO A 32 15.45 -9.80 23.28
CA PRO A 32 14.57 -9.93 24.43
C PRO A 32 13.22 -9.22 24.23
N TYR A 33 13.13 -8.25 23.32
CA TYR A 33 11.91 -7.47 23.07
C TYR A 33 11.06 -8.04 21.93
N LYS A 34 11.57 -9.06 21.23
CA LYS A 34 10.88 -9.74 20.12
C LYS A 34 10.40 -8.77 19.04
N ASN A 35 11.24 -7.77 18.72
CA ASN A 35 11.00 -6.77 17.68
C ASN A 35 10.63 -7.43 16.35
N PHE A 36 9.95 -6.65 15.51
CA PHE A 36 9.55 -7.02 14.18
C PHE A 36 10.75 -7.51 13.33
N VAL A 37 10.61 -8.68 12.73
CA VAL A 37 11.58 -9.26 11.79
C VAL A 37 10.91 -9.43 10.44
N ALA A 38 11.38 -8.69 9.44
CA ALA A 38 10.98 -8.84 8.04
C ALA A 38 12.12 -9.36 7.18
N ILE A 39 11.76 -9.84 5.99
CA ILE A 39 12.72 -10.21 4.95
C ILE A 39 12.52 -9.32 3.71
N HIS A 40 13.62 -8.77 3.20
CA HIS A 40 13.64 -8.05 1.93
C HIS A 40 13.54 -9.04 0.76
N THR A 41 12.69 -8.74 -0.22
CA THR A 41 12.43 -9.60 -1.38
C THR A 41 13.27 -9.22 -2.59
N LEU A 42 13.28 -10.07 -3.62
CA LEU A 42 13.84 -9.75 -4.93
C LEU A 42 12.80 -9.00 -5.79
N PRO A 43 13.17 -8.35 -6.91
CA PRO A 43 12.28 -7.43 -7.61
C PRO A 43 11.28 -8.10 -8.58
N SER A 44 11.48 -9.37 -8.94
CA SER A 44 10.67 -10.07 -9.96
C SER A 44 9.70 -11.07 -9.35
N GLU A 45 8.55 -11.27 -9.99
CA GLU A 45 7.50 -12.20 -9.54
C GLU A 45 8.04 -13.62 -9.22
N PRO A 46 8.75 -14.30 -10.14
CA PRO A 46 9.27 -15.64 -9.86
C PRO A 46 10.26 -15.65 -8.70
N ASP A 47 11.08 -14.61 -8.57
CA ASP A 47 12.08 -14.54 -7.51
C ASP A 47 11.43 -14.31 -6.13
N ILE A 48 10.40 -13.46 -6.06
CA ILE A 48 9.61 -13.26 -4.84
C ILE A 48 8.93 -14.57 -4.46
N GLU A 49 8.26 -15.24 -5.40
CA GLU A 49 7.59 -16.51 -5.15
C GLU A 49 8.55 -17.58 -4.61
N ASN A 50 9.71 -17.74 -5.25
CA ASN A 50 10.73 -18.71 -4.84
C ASN A 50 11.35 -18.37 -3.47
N LEU A 51 11.50 -17.08 -3.14
CA LEU A 51 12.06 -16.61 -1.88
C LEU A 51 11.06 -16.74 -0.73
N VAL A 52 9.82 -16.32 -0.95
CA VAL A 52 8.84 -16.08 0.13
C VAL A 52 7.99 -17.30 0.43
N SER A 53 7.52 -18.04 -0.59
CA SER A 53 6.60 -19.17 -0.38
C SER A 53 7.12 -20.24 0.59
N PRO A 54 8.41 -20.61 0.59
CA PRO A 54 8.95 -21.56 1.56
C PRO A 54 8.99 -21.06 3.01
N LEU A 55 8.80 -19.75 3.23
CA LEU A 55 8.86 -19.08 4.53
C LEU A 55 7.49 -18.86 5.18
N LEU A 56 6.39 -19.11 4.44
CA LEU A 56 5.03 -19.03 4.97
C LEU A 56 4.88 -19.91 6.23
N GLY A 57 4.26 -19.36 7.27
CA GLY A 57 4.08 -20.03 8.57
C GLY A 57 5.35 -20.16 9.42
N HIS A 58 6.49 -19.60 9.00
CA HIS A 58 7.70 -19.60 9.82
C HIS A 58 7.58 -18.57 10.96
N GLU A 59 7.32 -19.06 12.18
CA GLU A 59 7.04 -18.24 13.37
C GLU A 59 8.02 -17.08 13.65
N PRO A 60 9.34 -17.21 13.44
CA PRO A 60 10.25 -16.08 13.64
C PRO A 60 10.11 -14.90 12.67
N LEU A 61 9.42 -15.06 11.53
CA LEU A 61 9.25 -14.02 10.51
C LEU A 61 7.88 -13.35 10.65
N ASP A 62 7.87 -12.02 10.75
CA ASP A 62 6.66 -11.22 11.00
C ASP A 62 6.15 -10.50 9.75
N GLY A 63 6.95 -10.45 8.67
CA GLY A 63 6.58 -9.65 7.51
C GLY A 63 7.54 -9.67 6.35
N LEU A 64 7.18 -8.87 5.35
CA LEU A 64 7.94 -8.69 4.12
C LEU A 64 8.29 -7.21 3.91
N SER A 65 9.51 -6.98 3.43
CA SER A 65 9.98 -5.74 2.82
C SER A 65 9.97 -5.96 1.30
N LEU A 66 8.90 -5.56 0.62
CA LEU A 66 8.77 -5.84 -0.81
C LEU A 66 9.68 -4.95 -1.64
N GLN A 67 10.47 -5.59 -2.50
CA GLN A 67 11.09 -4.98 -3.67
C GLN A 67 10.25 -5.36 -4.90
N LEU A 68 9.83 -4.39 -5.71
CA LEU A 68 9.04 -4.65 -6.93
C LEU A 68 9.53 -3.83 -8.10
N HIS A 69 9.76 -4.47 -9.25
CA HIS A 69 10.14 -3.77 -10.48
C HIS A 69 9.01 -2.87 -11.01
N ASP A 70 7.79 -3.41 -11.05
CA ASP A 70 6.60 -2.75 -11.60
C ASP A 70 5.76 -2.19 -10.45
N VAL A 71 5.63 -0.87 -10.41
CA VAL A 71 4.97 -0.15 -9.31
C VAL A 71 3.46 -0.41 -9.26
N GLU A 72 2.84 -0.70 -10.40
CA GLU A 72 1.42 -1.04 -10.54
C GLU A 72 1.05 -2.35 -9.82
N MET A 73 2.04 -3.21 -9.53
CA MET A 73 1.85 -4.50 -8.87
C MET A 73 1.83 -4.40 -7.34
N VAL A 74 2.22 -3.27 -6.76
CA VAL A 74 2.35 -3.09 -5.30
C VAL A 74 1.08 -3.47 -4.55
N HIS A 75 -0.08 -3.01 -5.02
CA HIS A 75 -1.36 -3.30 -4.38
C HIS A 75 -1.69 -4.81 -4.39
N SER A 76 -1.64 -5.45 -5.55
CA SER A 76 -2.00 -6.87 -5.69
C SER A 76 -1.01 -7.78 -4.96
N TYR A 77 0.27 -7.43 -4.91
CA TYR A 77 1.29 -8.21 -4.21
C TYR A 77 1.18 -8.09 -2.70
N THR A 78 0.96 -6.87 -2.21
CA THR A 78 0.71 -6.63 -0.79
C THR A 78 -0.47 -7.49 -0.33
N LYS A 79 -1.60 -7.41 -1.05
CA LYS A 79 -2.80 -8.22 -0.79
C LYS A 79 -2.51 -9.73 -0.81
N ASN A 80 -1.88 -10.22 -1.88
CA ASN A 80 -1.58 -11.64 -2.04
C ASN A 80 -0.78 -12.21 -0.85
N TRP A 81 0.26 -11.48 -0.41
CA TRP A 81 1.12 -11.96 0.67
C TRP A 81 0.46 -11.86 2.05
N LEU A 82 -0.36 -10.83 2.28
CA LEU A 82 -1.20 -10.76 3.47
C LEU A 82 -2.13 -11.98 3.56
N GLU A 83 -2.91 -12.26 2.52
CA GLU A 83 -3.85 -13.39 2.48
C GLU A 83 -3.15 -14.75 2.64
N ARG A 84 -2.00 -14.95 1.99
CA ARG A 84 -1.25 -16.22 2.07
C ARG A 84 -0.61 -16.42 3.43
N SER A 85 -0.08 -15.36 4.04
CA SER A 85 0.49 -15.43 5.39
C SER A 85 -0.57 -15.81 6.42
N GLU A 86 -1.74 -15.17 6.35
CA GLU A 86 -2.88 -15.49 7.20
C GLU A 86 -3.33 -16.96 7.03
N LYS A 87 -3.49 -17.43 5.78
CA LYS A 87 -3.81 -18.84 5.49
C LYS A 87 -2.76 -19.82 5.99
N ALA A 88 -1.50 -19.39 6.10
CA ALA A 88 -0.41 -20.18 6.67
C ALA A 88 -0.36 -20.13 8.21
N GLY A 89 -1.33 -19.47 8.86
CA GLY A 89 -1.47 -19.43 10.31
C GLY A 89 -0.76 -18.26 11.00
N LYS A 90 -0.16 -17.33 10.25
CA LYS A 90 0.49 -16.14 10.80
C LYS A 90 0.33 -14.94 9.88
N THR A 91 -0.51 -13.98 10.27
CA THR A 91 -0.67 -12.71 9.55
C THR A 91 0.63 -11.91 9.58
N TRP A 92 1.12 -11.56 8.40
CA TRP A 92 2.30 -10.72 8.23
C TRP A 92 1.96 -9.23 8.15
N VAL A 93 2.96 -8.40 8.42
CA VAL A 93 2.98 -6.98 8.00
C VAL A 93 3.77 -6.89 6.70
N VAL A 94 3.21 -6.28 5.67
CA VAL A 94 3.83 -6.20 4.34
C VAL A 94 4.05 -4.74 3.95
N CYS A 95 5.31 -4.31 3.92
CA CYS A 95 5.72 -2.97 3.51
C CYS A 95 6.21 -2.99 2.05
N SER A 96 6.05 -1.86 1.35
CA SER A 96 6.70 -1.63 0.05
C SER A 96 7.99 -0.84 0.26
N ASP A 97 9.13 -1.52 0.22
CA ASP A 97 10.43 -0.96 0.61
C ASP A 97 11.16 -0.37 -0.59
N GLU A 98 11.29 -1.14 -1.67
CA GLU A 98 12.07 -0.75 -2.83
C GLU A 98 11.26 -0.85 -4.12
N ILE A 99 11.25 0.23 -4.88
CA ILE A 99 10.44 0.36 -6.08
C ILE A 99 11.29 0.50 -7.33
N GLY A 100 10.83 -0.15 -8.39
CA GLY A 100 11.51 -0.18 -9.65
C GLY A 100 11.10 0.93 -10.62
N PRO A 101 11.75 0.93 -11.80
CA PRO A 101 12.97 0.16 -12.06
C PRO A 101 14.15 0.67 -11.21
N TYR A 102 15.12 -0.20 -10.94
CA TYR A 102 16.29 0.04 -10.08
C TYR A 102 17.07 1.34 -10.41
N TRP A 103 16.98 1.86 -11.63
CA TRP A 103 17.62 3.12 -12.00
C TRP A 103 16.79 4.38 -11.73
N LYS A 104 15.48 4.24 -11.54
CA LYS A 104 14.52 5.36 -11.47
C LYS A 104 14.17 5.72 -10.04
N GLY A 105 13.69 4.74 -9.25
CA GLY A 105 13.11 4.98 -7.93
C GLY A 105 12.09 6.14 -7.92
N VAL A 106 12.01 6.84 -6.79
CA VAL A 106 11.37 8.16 -6.70
C VAL A 106 12.33 9.19 -7.29
N MET A 107 11.89 9.89 -8.34
CA MET A 107 12.69 10.95 -8.97
C MET A 107 12.68 12.22 -8.09
N PRO A 108 13.64 13.13 -8.21
CA PRO A 108 13.53 14.45 -7.58
C PRO A 108 12.33 15.25 -8.11
N ASP A 109 11.81 16.17 -7.31
CA ASP A 109 10.69 17.08 -7.64
C ASP A 109 10.98 17.90 -8.92
N SER A 110 12.26 18.15 -9.25
CA SER A 110 12.64 18.84 -10.49
C SER A 110 12.41 18.02 -11.77
N PHE A 111 12.23 16.70 -11.65
CA PHE A 111 11.98 15.77 -12.75
C PHE A 111 10.56 15.20 -12.73
N ASP A 112 10.02 14.95 -11.53
CA ASP A 112 8.64 14.55 -11.32
C ASP A 112 8.03 15.37 -10.18
N PRO A 113 7.55 16.59 -10.43
CA PRO A 113 7.03 17.44 -9.37
C PRO A 113 5.73 16.90 -8.77
N ALA A 114 4.98 16.06 -9.49
CA ALA A 114 3.66 15.62 -9.07
C ALA A 114 3.69 14.26 -8.35
N HIS A 115 4.64 13.39 -8.69
CA HIS A 115 4.75 12.01 -8.18
C HIS A 115 3.48 11.18 -8.35
N ASP A 116 2.69 11.46 -9.39
CA ASP A 116 1.35 10.88 -9.54
C ASP A 116 1.39 9.35 -9.58
N THR A 117 2.32 8.76 -10.33
CA THR A 117 2.47 7.30 -10.40
C THR A 117 2.83 6.72 -9.03
N ILE A 118 3.83 7.29 -8.34
CA ILE A 118 4.29 6.76 -7.05
C ILE A 118 3.22 6.94 -5.97
N ARG A 119 2.54 8.09 -5.95
CA ARG A 119 1.41 8.33 -5.05
C ARG A 119 0.30 7.30 -5.29
N LYS A 120 -0.14 7.12 -6.54
CA LYS A 120 -1.30 6.28 -6.87
C LYS A 120 -1.02 4.79 -6.73
N GLU A 121 0.07 4.31 -7.30
CA GLU A 121 0.35 2.88 -7.44
C GLU A 121 1.09 2.32 -6.23
N VAL A 122 1.96 3.11 -5.58
CA VAL A 122 2.79 2.63 -4.46
C VAL A 122 2.22 3.06 -3.11
N LEU A 123 2.13 4.36 -2.84
CA LEU A 123 1.70 4.88 -1.53
C LEU A 123 0.27 4.44 -1.21
N TRP A 124 -0.69 4.88 -2.02
CA TRP A 124 -2.08 4.49 -1.84
C TRP A 124 -2.31 3.03 -2.19
N GLY A 125 -1.55 2.46 -3.12
CA GLY A 125 -1.63 1.04 -3.46
C GLY A 125 -1.33 0.12 -2.28
N ASN A 126 -0.20 0.30 -1.59
CA ASN A 126 0.15 -0.51 -0.42
C ASN A 126 -0.83 -0.26 0.75
N LEU A 127 -1.11 1.00 1.09
CA LEU A 127 -1.98 1.33 2.21
C LEU A 127 -3.42 0.81 2.03
N MET A 128 -3.99 0.95 0.83
CA MET A 128 -5.34 0.46 0.53
C MET A 128 -5.41 -1.07 0.39
N ALA A 129 -4.28 -1.75 0.19
CA ALA A 129 -4.21 -3.22 0.22
C ALA A 129 -4.18 -3.78 1.66
N GLY A 130 -4.07 -2.91 2.69
CA GLY A 130 -3.85 -3.32 4.08
C GLY A 130 -2.37 -3.46 4.46
N GLY A 131 -1.45 -2.93 3.65
CA GLY A 131 -0.03 -2.98 3.89
C GLY A 131 0.45 -2.11 5.06
N GLY A 132 1.68 -2.37 5.50
CA GLY A 132 2.32 -1.69 6.64
C GLY A 132 2.90 -0.31 6.33
N GLY A 133 2.90 0.12 5.07
CA GLY A 133 3.45 1.39 4.62
C GLY A 133 4.52 1.24 3.53
N VAL A 134 5.24 2.33 3.30
CA VAL A 134 6.17 2.47 2.18
C VAL A 134 7.49 3.10 2.60
N GLU A 135 8.56 2.73 1.89
CA GLU A 135 9.88 3.33 1.96
C GLU A 135 10.26 3.86 0.57
N TRP A 136 11.08 4.91 0.50
CA TRP A 136 11.38 5.60 -0.76
C TRP A 136 12.81 5.36 -1.23
N TYR A 137 12.96 4.46 -2.18
CA TYR A 137 14.18 4.23 -2.95
C TYR A 137 14.38 5.28 -4.04
N PHE A 138 15.62 5.76 -4.25
CA PHE A 138 15.91 6.90 -5.13
C PHE A 138 16.54 6.57 -6.49
N GLY A 139 16.82 5.29 -6.76
CA GLY A 139 17.53 4.88 -7.97
C GLY A 139 18.93 5.45 -8.09
N TYR A 140 19.63 5.17 -9.20
CA TYR A 140 21.00 5.70 -9.43
C TYR A 140 21.12 6.69 -10.59
N ARG A 141 20.05 6.94 -11.37
CA ARG A 141 20.14 7.74 -12.60
C ARG A 141 19.96 9.25 -12.41
N TYR A 142 19.19 9.67 -11.40
CA TYR A 142 18.85 11.08 -11.18
C TYR A 142 19.71 11.70 -10.08
N PRO A 143 19.83 13.04 -10.00
CA PRO A 143 20.56 13.72 -8.93
C PRO A 143 20.03 13.33 -7.54
N HIS A 144 20.90 13.35 -6.53
CA HIS A 144 20.56 12.91 -5.16
C HIS A 144 19.99 11.49 -5.18
N ALA A 145 20.72 10.59 -5.84
CA ALA A 145 20.42 9.18 -6.01
C ALA A 145 20.70 8.39 -4.73
N ASP A 146 20.27 7.13 -4.72
CA ASP A 146 20.34 6.21 -3.58
C ASP A 146 21.73 6.14 -2.92
N LEU A 147 22.80 6.17 -3.71
CA LEU A 147 24.19 6.08 -3.23
C LEU A 147 24.85 7.43 -2.89
N ASN A 148 24.20 8.56 -3.18
CA ASN A 148 24.81 9.89 -3.02
C ASN A 148 23.84 10.99 -2.55
N CYS A 149 22.72 10.60 -1.94
CA CYS A 149 21.72 11.57 -1.50
C CYS A 149 22.15 12.28 -0.22
N GLU A 150 22.59 13.51 -0.39
CA GLU A 150 22.94 14.43 0.72
C GLU A 150 21.87 15.52 0.95
N ASP A 151 20.82 15.58 0.12
CA ASP A 151 19.71 16.53 0.29
C ASP A 151 18.34 15.89 0.04
N TRP A 152 17.67 15.59 1.15
CA TRP A 152 16.34 14.99 1.17
C TRP A 152 15.22 15.94 0.74
N ARG A 153 15.49 17.26 0.67
CA ARG A 153 14.52 18.27 0.21
C ARG A 153 14.24 18.20 -1.28
N THR A 154 15.10 17.50 -2.02
CA THR A 154 14.94 17.27 -3.47
C THR A 154 13.66 16.50 -3.81
N ARG A 155 12.99 15.90 -2.81
CA ARG A 155 11.72 15.17 -2.90
C ARG A 155 10.71 15.64 -1.86
N GLU A 156 10.76 16.93 -1.48
CA GLU A 156 9.86 17.54 -0.49
C GLU A 156 8.39 17.19 -0.78
N ASN A 157 7.97 17.25 -2.05
CA ASN A 157 6.59 16.98 -2.38
C ASN A 157 6.20 15.52 -2.15
N MET A 158 7.10 14.56 -2.37
CA MET A 158 6.83 13.16 -2.03
C MET A 158 6.66 12.99 -0.52
N TRP A 159 7.52 13.59 0.31
CA TRP A 159 7.38 13.56 1.77
C TRP A 159 6.06 14.17 2.24
N LYS A 160 5.66 15.28 1.64
CA LYS A 160 4.39 15.94 1.91
C LYS A 160 3.20 15.04 1.57
N GLN A 161 3.21 14.40 0.40
CA GLN A 161 2.15 13.48 -0.02
C GLN A 161 2.08 12.23 0.87
N THR A 162 3.22 11.67 1.29
CA THR A 162 3.27 10.61 2.31
C THR A 162 2.61 11.06 3.61
N SER A 163 2.95 12.25 4.11
CA SER A 163 2.32 12.79 5.32
C SER A 163 0.80 12.98 5.17
N ILE A 164 0.33 13.42 4.00
CA ILE A 164 -1.10 13.57 3.70
C ILE A 164 -1.83 12.23 3.79
N ALA A 165 -1.28 11.18 3.17
CA ALA A 165 -1.88 9.84 3.23
C ALA A 165 -1.90 9.30 4.66
N LEU A 166 -0.78 9.39 5.40
CA LEU A 166 -0.71 8.93 6.78
C LEU A 166 -1.75 9.63 7.68
N LYS A 167 -1.91 10.95 7.54
CA LYS A 167 -2.94 11.69 8.29
C LYS A 167 -4.34 11.23 7.95
N PHE A 168 -4.66 11.00 6.67
CA PHE A 168 -5.96 10.46 6.27
C PHE A 168 -6.26 9.13 6.96
N PHE A 169 -5.32 8.18 6.91
CA PHE A 169 -5.50 6.87 7.55
C PHE A 169 -5.63 7.00 9.07
N GLN A 170 -4.77 7.78 9.73
CA GLN A 170 -4.78 7.93 11.19
C GLN A 170 -5.98 8.70 11.73
N GLU A 171 -6.46 9.73 11.02
CA GLU A 171 -7.53 10.61 11.50
C GLU A 171 -8.93 10.15 11.08
N HIS A 172 -9.03 9.39 9.98
CA HIS A 172 -10.34 9.07 9.39
C HIS A 172 -10.67 7.59 9.34
N LEU A 173 -9.70 6.69 9.50
CA LEU A 173 -9.91 5.25 9.36
C LEU A 173 -9.49 4.47 10.63
N PRO A 174 -10.31 3.51 11.11
CA PRO A 174 -9.85 2.48 12.03
C PRO A 174 -9.07 1.41 11.24
N PHE A 175 -7.99 1.80 10.56
CA PHE A 175 -7.35 1.00 9.50
C PHE A 175 -6.82 -0.36 9.98
N THR A 176 -6.56 -0.53 11.28
CA THR A 176 -6.18 -1.81 11.89
C THR A 176 -7.32 -2.83 11.97
N GLU A 177 -8.57 -2.38 11.78
CA GLU A 177 -9.78 -3.22 11.78
C GLU A 177 -10.39 -3.33 10.37
N MET A 178 -9.69 -2.85 9.35
CA MET A 178 -10.16 -2.79 7.97
C MET A 178 -9.38 -3.76 7.09
N GLU A 179 -10.00 -4.18 5.99
CA GLU A 179 -9.43 -5.09 5.00
C GLU A 179 -9.65 -4.58 3.57
N THR A 180 -8.81 -5.03 2.64
CA THR A 180 -9.04 -4.77 1.21
C THR A 180 -10.37 -5.36 0.78
N SER A 181 -11.16 -4.55 0.09
CA SER A 181 -12.55 -4.83 -0.29
C SER A 181 -12.81 -4.49 -1.76
N ASP A 182 -11.80 -4.61 -2.63
CA ASP A 182 -11.91 -4.23 -4.06
C ASP A 182 -13.06 -4.93 -4.80
N HIS A 183 -13.47 -6.10 -4.30
CA HIS A 183 -14.63 -6.84 -4.83
C HIS A 183 -15.96 -6.07 -4.70
N LEU A 184 -16.00 -4.98 -3.92
CA LEU A 184 -17.16 -4.11 -3.78
C LEU A 184 -17.24 -3.00 -4.85
N ILE A 185 -16.20 -2.81 -5.67
CA ILE A 185 -16.14 -1.77 -6.71
C ILE A 185 -15.88 -2.39 -8.08
N ALA A 186 -15.93 -1.58 -9.14
CA ALA A 186 -15.59 -2.04 -10.48
C ALA A 186 -14.09 -2.37 -10.60
N ALA A 187 -13.74 -3.36 -11.42
CA ALA A 187 -12.35 -3.73 -11.73
C ALA A 187 -11.70 -2.74 -12.72
N ASN A 188 -11.60 -1.47 -12.34
CA ASN A 188 -11.07 -0.36 -13.14
C ASN A 188 -9.72 0.18 -12.63
N GLY A 189 -9.11 -0.52 -11.67
CA GLY A 189 -7.84 -0.15 -11.04
C GLY A 189 -7.97 0.72 -9.79
N ASN A 190 -9.16 1.15 -9.40
CA ASN A 190 -9.42 1.79 -8.12
C ASN A 190 -9.26 0.79 -6.96
N TYR A 191 -9.09 1.29 -5.74
CA TYR A 191 -8.93 0.46 -4.54
C TYR A 191 -10.06 0.70 -3.55
N CYS A 192 -10.50 -0.35 -2.86
CA CYS A 192 -11.46 -0.25 -1.78
C CYS A 192 -10.89 -0.88 -0.51
N PHE A 193 -11.04 -0.18 0.61
CA PHE A 193 -10.61 -0.63 1.92
C PHE A 193 -11.77 -0.40 2.89
N SER A 194 -12.18 -1.42 3.64
CA SER A 194 -13.41 -1.32 4.43
C SER A 194 -13.38 -2.07 5.75
N LYS A 195 -14.18 -1.59 6.69
CA LYS A 195 -14.75 -2.38 7.77
C LYS A 195 -16.23 -2.51 7.46
N ALA A 196 -16.62 -3.69 6.99
CA ALA A 196 -17.93 -3.92 6.39
C ALA A 196 -19.07 -3.46 7.34
N GLY A 197 -19.98 -2.64 6.80
CA GLY A 197 -21.15 -2.13 7.51
C GLY A 197 -20.86 -0.93 8.41
N GLU A 198 -19.62 -0.44 8.48
CA GLU A 198 -19.25 0.70 9.32
C GLU A 198 -18.59 1.83 8.53
N ILE A 199 -17.53 1.54 7.77
CA ILE A 199 -16.73 2.55 7.07
C ILE A 199 -16.05 1.98 5.83
N TYR A 200 -16.01 2.78 4.77
CA TYR A 200 -15.41 2.42 3.48
C TYR A 200 -14.58 3.59 2.98
N ALA A 201 -13.35 3.31 2.57
CA ALA A 201 -12.52 4.19 1.77
C ALA A 201 -12.44 3.64 0.35
N VAL A 202 -12.66 4.51 -0.65
CA VAL A 202 -12.50 4.17 -2.07
C VAL A 202 -11.55 5.15 -2.70
N TYR A 203 -10.40 4.66 -3.18
CA TYR A 203 -9.39 5.48 -3.85
C TYR A 203 -9.59 5.41 -5.37
N LEU A 204 -10.04 6.53 -5.94
CA LEU A 204 -10.19 6.70 -7.38
C LEU A 204 -8.87 7.17 -7.97
N LYS A 205 -8.13 6.34 -8.70
CA LYS A 205 -6.79 6.72 -9.21
C LYS A 205 -6.85 7.79 -10.31
N ASN A 206 -7.96 7.80 -11.05
CA ASN A 206 -8.15 8.64 -12.23
C ASN A 206 -9.38 9.57 -12.10
N GLY A 207 -9.92 9.71 -10.88
CA GLY A 207 -11.11 10.51 -10.61
C GLY A 207 -12.39 9.86 -11.13
N GLY A 208 -13.36 10.68 -11.50
CA GLY A 208 -14.68 10.26 -11.95
C GLY A 208 -15.57 9.78 -10.81
N SER A 209 -16.46 8.84 -11.13
CA SER A 209 -17.40 8.25 -10.18
C SER A 209 -17.18 6.75 -10.04
N GLU A 210 -17.66 6.19 -8.94
CA GLU A 210 -17.60 4.74 -8.67
C GLU A 210 -18.97 4.18 -8.29
N ASN A 211 -19.22 2.93 -8.69
CA ASN A 211 -20.35 2.13 -8.26
C ASN A 211 -19.90 1.23 -7.11
N LEU A 212 -20.33 1.54 -5.88
CA LEU A 212 -20.00 0.75 -4.70
C LEU A 212 -21.13 -0.22 -4.37
N ASN A 213 -20.78 -1.49 -4.18
CA ASN A 213 -21.71 -2.54 -3.78
C ASN A 213 -21.90 -2.54 -2.26
N LEU A 214 -23.02 -1.98 -1.80
CA LEU A 214 -23.43 -2.03 -0.39
C LEU A 214 -24.60 -3.00 -0.16
N SER A 215 -24.85 -3.94 -1.07
CA SER A 215 -25.97 -4.88 -0.96
C SER A 215 -25.91 -5.80 0.26
N GLY A 216 -24.71 -6.11 0.75
CA GLY A 216 -24.51 -6.95 1.93
C GLY A 216 -24.71 -6.24 3.28
N VAL A 217 -24.97 -4.92 3.30
CA VAL A 217 -25.02 -4.13 4.53
C VAL A 217 -26.22 -3.19 4.58
N ASN A 218 -26.73 -2.91 5.77
CA ASN A 218 -27.86 -2.01 5.98
C ASN A 218 -27.44 -0.71 6.69
N GLY A 219 -28.24 0.34 6.51
CA GLY A 219 -28.07 1.65 7.13
C GLY A 219 -27.77 2.76 6.12
N THR A 220 -27.76 3.99 6.61
CA THR A 220 -27.40 5.18 5.83
C THR A 220 -25.94 5.53 6.08
N PHE A 221 -25.23 5.88 5.02
CA PHE A 221 -23.82 6.24 5.04
C PHE A 221 -23.67 7.68 4.58
N ASP A 222 -22.99 8.47 5.39
CA ASP A 222 -22.50 9.79 5.03
C ASP A 222 -21.34 9.66 4.03
N VAL A 223 -21.36 10.45 2.96
CA VAL A 223 -20.38 10.44 1.86
C VAL A 223 -19.55 11.72 1.90
N SER A 224 -18.24 11.56 1.95
CA SER A 224 -17.27 12.65 1.97
C SER A 224 -16.13 12.41 0.98
N TRP A 225 -15.44 13.46 0.58
CA TRP A 225 -14.35 13.42 -0.38
C TRP A 225 -13.07 14.00 0.22
N PHE A 226 -11.94 13.35 -0.02
CA PHE A 226 -10.62 13.80 0.42
C PHE A 226 -9.67 13.92 -0.77
N ASN A 227 -8.93 15.02 -0.82
CA ASN A 227 -7.96 15.27 -1.88
C ASN A 227 -6.59 14.66 -1.48
N PRO A 228 -6.15 13.55 -2.08
CA PRO A 228 -4.89 12.90 -1.74
C PRO A 228 -3.64 13.71 -2.14
N ARG A 229 -3.77 14.73 -3.01
CA ARG A 229 -2.67 15.58 -3.47
C ARG A 229 -2.35 16.69 -2.46
N THR A 230 -3.40 17.30 -1.91
CA THR A 230 -3.29 18.51 -1.10
C THR A 230 -3.68 18.31 0.37
N GLY A 231 -4.38 17.22 0.68
CA GLY A 231 -4.93 16.95 2.00
C GLY A 231 -6.03 17.94 2.39
N GLY A 232 -6.14 18.22 3.69
CA GLY A 232 -7.10 19.16 4.24
C GLY A 232 -8.39 18.50 4.72
N LYS A 233 -9.47 19.29 4.79
CA LYS A 233 -10.75 18.82 5.32
C LYS A 233 -11.47 17.92 4.33
N LEU A 234 -12.27 17.01 4.87
CA LEU A 234 -13.26 16.27 4.10
C LEU A 234 -14.28 17.23 3.47
N LEU A 235 -14.53 17.04 2.18
CA LEU A 235 -15.43 17.85 1.36
C LEU A 235 -16.74 17.11 1.09
N LYS A 236 -17.78 17.87 0.78
CA LYS A 236 -19.11 17.37 0.40
C LYS A 236 -19.42 17.73 -1.03
N THR A 237 -20.15 16.86 -1.71
CA THR A 237 -20.72 17.12 -3.04
C THR A 237 -22.24 17.06 -2.96
N ASN A 238 -22.93 16.99 -4.10
CA ASN A 238 -24.38 16.88 -4.15
C ASN A 238 -24.88 15.54 -3.56
N ILE A 239 -24.06 14.48 -3.62
CA ILE A 239 -24.35 13.20 -2.96
C ILE A 239 -23.72 13.25 -1.58
N LYS A 240 -24.55 13.50 -0.56
CA LYS A 240 -24.12 13.59 0.84
C LYS A 240 -24.33 12.29 1.59
N GLU A 241 -25.32 11.50 1.19
CA GLU A 241 -25.70 10.27 1.85
C GLU A 241 -26.11 9.22 0.82
N VAL A 242 -25.84 7.96 1.14
CA VAL A 242 -26.31 6.80 0.38
C VAL A 242 -26.84 5.74 1.33
N ASN A 243 -27.82 4.95 0.87
CA ASN A 243 -28.39 3.86 1.65
C ASN A 243 -27.79 2.53 1.21
N GLY A 244 -27.38 1.71 2.19
CA GLY A 244 -27.02 0.32 1.99
C GLY A 244 -28.19 -0.54 1.51
N GLY A 245 -27.92 -1.83 1.27
CA GLY A 245 -28.87 -2.80 0.74
C GLY A 245 -28.94 -2.81 -0.79
N LYS A 246 -28.05 -2.07 -1.46
CA LYS A 246 -28.00 -1.96 -2.93
C LYS A 246 -26.65 -1.50 -3.45
N MET A 247 -26.49 -1.55 -4.77
CA MET A 247 -25.45 -0.77 -5.47
C MET A 247 -25.74 0.72 -5.34
N VAL A 248 -24.71 1.53 -5.09
CA VAL A 248 -24.81 2.98 -4.96
C VAL A 248 -23.79 3.70 -5.84
N GLN A 249 -24.18 4.85 -6.39
CA GLN A 249 -23.28 5.76 -7.07
C GLN A 249 -22.76 6.81 -6.09
N THR A 250 -21.44 7.01 -6.13
CA THR A 250 -20.73 7.94 -5.23
C THR A 250 -20.75 9.38 -5.76
N GLY A 251 -21.01 9.58 -7.06
CA GLY A 251 -21.05 10.89 -7.72
C GLY A 251 -19.68 11.31 -8.25
N LEU A 252 -19.58 12.56 -8.69
CA LEU A 252 -18.31 13.16 -9.15
C LEU A 252 -17.60 13.86 -7.97
N PRO A 253 -16.27 13.96 -8.01
CA PRO A 253 -15.52 14.67 -6.98
C PRO A 253 -15.82 16.17 -6.97
N PRO A 254 -15.46 16.89 -5.88
CA PRO A 254 -15.71 18.33 -5.76
C PRO A 254 -15.06 19.18 -6.85
N ASP A 255 -13.89 18.76 -7.34
CA ASP A 255 -13.14 19.41 -8.42
C ASP A 255 -12.22 18.40 -9.11
N THR A 256 -11.46 18.87 -10.11
CA THR A 256 -10.42 18.10 -10.82
C THR A 256 -10.84 16.66 -11.15
N GLU A 257 -11.98 16.52 -11.85
CA GLU A 257 -12.67 15.22 -12.05
C GLU A 257 -11.84 14.12 -12.72
N LYS A 258 -10.70 14.44 -13.34
CA LYS A 258 -9.78 13.48 -13.96
C LYS A 258 -8.52 13.20 -13.12
N GLN A 259 -8.51 13.67 -11.88
CA GLN A 259 -7.42 13.50 -10.91
C GLN A 259 -7.87 12.60 -9.76
N ASP A 260 -6.92 12.09 -8.98
CA ASP A 260 -7.20 11.10 -7.94
C ASP A 260 -8.04 11.63 -6.77
N TRP A 261 -8.93 10.82 -6.21
CA TRP A 261 -9.73 11.24 -5.06
C TRP A 261 -9.99 10.07 -4.12
N VAL A 262 -10.13 10.33 -2.83
CA VAL A 262 -10.62 9.33 -1.89
C VAL A 262 -12.06 9.67 -1.55
N ILE A 263 -12.96 8.70 -1.70
CA ILE A 263 -14.31 8.76 -1.17
C ILE A 263 -14.29 8.05 0.18
N LEU A 264 -14.82 8.73 1.21
CA LEU A 264 -15.03 8.16 2.53
C LEU A 264 -16.53 8.03 2.79
N LEU A 265 -16.98 6.80 3.01
CA LEU A 265 -18.34 6.50 3.45
C LEU A 265 -18.31 6.08 4.91
N ARG A 266 -19.14 6.69 5.76
CA ARG A 266 -19.25 6.34 7.18
C ARG A 266 -20.71 6.13 7.57
N LYS A 267 -21.00 5.00 8.20
CA LYS A 267 -22.36 4.72 8.69
C LYS A 267 -22.78 5.77 9.71
N ILE A 268 -23.95 6.35 9.49
CA ILE A 268 -24.57 7.28 10.42
C ILE A 268 -25.11 6.44 11.59
N LYS A 269 -24.62 6.71 12.80
CA LYS A 269 -25.16 6.09 14.01
C LYS A 269 -26.56 6.67 14.24
N SER A 270 -27.54 5.77 14.32
CA SER A 270 -28.92 6.08 14.70
C SER A 270 -29.02 6.40 16.18
#